data_AF-A0AA38S8C9-F1
#
_entry.id   AF-A0AA38S8C9-F1
#
_cell.length_a   1.000
_cell.length_b   1.000
_cell.length_c   1.000
_cell.angle_alpha   90.00
_cell.angle_beta   90.00
_cell.angle_gamma   90.00
#
_symmetry.space_group_name_H-M   'P 1'
#
loop_
_entity.id
_entity.type
_entity.pdbx_description
1 polymer ?
#
loop_
_entity_poly.entity_id
_entity_poly.type
_entity_poly.pdbx_seq_one_letter_code
_entity_poly.pdbx_strand_id
1 'polypeptide(L)'
;MSSFLLKILLPILLLVVILPQRSEGEFEQWCIADEQATDAELQAALDYTCGEGGTDCSKIQENQPCYLPNTLKDHASFAFNSYYQKFKHNGASCYFNSAAMTTEKDPSKRFFLRSLYK
;
A
#
# COMPACT_ATOMS: atom_id res chain seq x y z
N MET A 1 17.79 -33.66 35.07
CA MET A 1 17.26 -32.47 34.38
C MET A 1 17.28 -32.76 32.88
N SER A 2 16.13 -32.64 32.25
CA SER A 2 15.60 -33.62 31.30
C SER A 2 16.14 -33.46 29.87
N SER A 3 16.95 -34.42 29.39
CA SER A 3 17.38 -34.55 27.99
C SER A 3 16.20 -34.60 27.01
N PHE A 4 15.02 -35.04 27.47
CA PHE A 4 13.79 -35.00 26.69
C PHE A 4 13.38 -33.57 26.35
N LEU A 5 13.55 -32.62 27.26
CA LEU A 5 13.25 -31.21 26.99
C LEU A 5 14.15 -30.64 25.89
N LEU A 6 15.43 -31.01 25.88
CA LEU A 6 16.39 -30.55 24.87
C LEU A 6 16.06 -31.10 23.47
N LYS A 7 15.57 -32.35 23.39
CA LYS A 7 15.15 -32.99 22.14
C LYS A 7 13.85 -32.42 21.56
N ILE A 8 12.99 -31.82 22.39
CA ILE A 8 11.74 -31.19 21.97
C ILE A 8 11.96 -29.72 21.60
N LEU A 9 12.84 -29.01 22.31
CA LEU A 9 13.15 -27.60 22.04
C LEU A 9 13.87 -27.39 20.70
N LEU A 10 14.78 -28.28 20.32
CA LEU A 10 15.54 -28.16 19.06
C LEU A 10 14.66 -28.18 17.79
N PRO A 11 13.71 -29.13 17.60
CA PRO A 11 12.85 -29.16 16.43
C PRO A 11 11.79 -28.04 16.44
N ILE A 12 11.32 -27.60 17.62
CA ILE A 12 10.42 -26.45 17.73
C ILE A 12 11.14 -25.17 17.29
N LEU A 13 12.38 -24.97 17.74
CA LEU A 13 13.21 -23.84 17.30
C LEU A 13 13.41 -23.86 15.77
N LEU A 14 13.71 -25.03 15.21
CA LEU A 14 13.82 -25.21 13.75
C LEU A 14 12.50 -24.89 13.02
N LEU A 15 11.35 -25.33 13.54
CA LEU A 15 10.03 -25.06 12.95
C LEU A 15 9.64 -23.57 12.97
N VAL A 16 9.99 -22.84 14.05
CA VAL A 16 9.73 -21.39 14.15
C VAL A 16 10.52 -20.59 13.13
N VAL A 17 11.73 -21.03 12.76
CA VAL A 17 12.57 -20.33 11.77
C VAL A 17 12.09 -20.55 10.33
N ILE A 18 11.40 -21.66 10.05
CA ILE A 18 10.94 -22.03 8.70
C ILE A 18 9.58 -21.42 8.37
N LEU A 19 8.72 -21.17 9.36
CA LEU A 19 7.43 -20.53 9.14
C LEU A 19 7.62 -19.03 8.90
N PRO A 20 7.05 -18.45 7.84
CA PRO A 20 6.99 -16.99 7.73
C PRO A 20 6.17 -16.50 8.92
N GLN A 21 6.77 -15.67 9.78
CA GLN A 21 6.04 -14.91 10.79
C GLN A 21 5.09 -13.95 10.08
N ARG A 22 3.94 -14.45 9.64
CA ARG A 22 2.81 -13.61 9.29
C ARG A 22 2.28 -13.10 10.63
N SER A 23 2.67 -11.89 11.02
CA SER A 23 2.10 -11.27 12.21
C SER A 23 0.59 -11.17 11.99
N GLU A 24 -0.16 -11.80 12.89
CA GLU A 24 -1.62 -11.86 12.91
C GLU A 24 -2.26 -10.50 13.30
N GLY A 25 -1.59 -9.39 12.94
CA GLY A 25 -1.99 -8.02 13.26
C GLY A 25 -1.70 -7.06 12.11
N GLU A 26 -1.77 -7.51 10.86
CA GLU A 26 -1.83 -6.59 9.73
C GLU A 26 -3.22 -5.93 9.75
N PHE A 27 -3.35 -4.83 10.50
CA PHE A 27 -4.46 -3.90 10.28
C PHE A 27 -4.50 -3.58 8.79
N GLU A 28 -5.69 -3.53 8.19
CA GLU A 28 -5.80 -3.23 6.77
C GLU A 28 -5.25 -1.82 6.55
N GLN A 29 -4.09 -1.75 5.88
CA GLN A 29 -3.37 -0.51 5.62
C GLN A 29 -3.49 -0.17 4.14
N TRP A 30 -3.87 1.07 3.86
CA TRP A 30 -3.91 1.66 2.54
C TRP A 30 -2.80 2.67 2.38
N CYS A 31 -2.34 2.87 1.15
CA CYS A 31 -1.38 3.92 0.81
C CYS A 31 -2.10 5.00 -0.01
N ILE A 32 -2.12 6.23 0.50
CA ILE A 32 -2.82 7.35 -0.14
C ILE A 32 -1.86 8.51 -0.37
N ALA A 33 -2.19 9.41 -1.29
CA ALA A 33 -1.44 10.64 -1.49
C ALA A 33 -1.49 11.52 -0.23
N ASP A 34 -0.35 12.09 0.14
CA ASP A 34 -0.25 13.03 1.26
C ASP A 34 -0.98 14.34 0.91
N GLU A 35 -1.75 14.88 1.86
CA GLU A 35 -2.42 16.16 1.64
C GLU A 35 -1.47 17.34 1.48
N GLN A 36 -0.26 17.25 2.04
CA GLN A 36 0.76 18.28 2.06
C GLN A 36 1.72 18.23 0.87
N ALA A 37 1.71 17.12 0.11
CA ALA A 37 2.54 16.98 -1.08
C ALA A 37 2.13 17.98 -2.17
N THR A 38 3.13 18.57 -2.83
CA THR A 38 2.92 19.47 -3.97
C THR A 38 2.47 18.70 -5.20
N ASP A 39 1.79 19.37 -6.14
CA ASP A 39 1.36 18.75 -7.40
C ASP A 39 2.55 18.20 -8.20
N ALA A 40 3.72 18.86 -8.13
CA ALA A 40 4.94 18.40 -8.79
C ALA A 40 5.47 17.08 -8.19
N GLU A 41 5.48 16.95 -6.86
CA GLU A 41 5.88 15.72 -6.18
C GLU A 41 4.89 14.58 -6.46
N LEU A 42 3.59 14.88 -6.42
CA LEU A 42 2.53 13.91 -6.73
C LEU A 42 2.62 13.42 -8.18
N GLN A 43 2.81 14.32 -9.14
CA GLN A 43 2.93 13.95 -10.55
C GLN A 43 4.18 13.10 -10.78
N ALA A 44 5.33 13.49 -10.26
CA ALA A 44 6.56 12.71 -10.42
C ALA A 44 6.45 11.30 -9.81
N ALA A 45 5.83 11.19 -8.62
CA ALA A 45 5.59 9.91 -8.00
C ALA A 45 4.54 9.07 -8.77
N LEU A 46 3.49 9.69 -9.31
CA LEU A 46 2.49 9.02 -10.14
C LEU A 46 3.13 8.49 -11.44
N ASP A 47 3.92 9.30 -12.13
CA ASP A 47 4.63 8.93 -13.36
C ASP A 47 5.55 7.74 -13.13
N TYR A 48 6.32 7.74 -12.03
CA TYR A 48 7.12 6.60 -11.62
C TYR A 48 6.25 5.36 -11.39
N THR A 49 5.16 5.49 -10.64
CA THR A 49 4.31 4.37 -10.25
C THR A 49 3.66 3.69 -11.45
N CYS A 50 3.21 4.49 -12.42
CA CYS A 50 2.60 4.02 -13.67
C CYS A 50 3.63 3.55 -14.71
N GLY A 51 4.84 4.07 -14.67
CA GLY A 51 5.95 3.69 -15.54
C GLY A 51 6.78 2.56 -14.92
N GLU A 52 7.94 2.93 -14.36
CA GLU A 52 8.93 1.98 -13.83
C GLU A 52 8.42 1.13 -12.66
N GLY A 53 7.51 1.68 -11.84
CA GLY A 53 6.86 0.99 -10.73
C GLY A 53 5.87 -0.09 -11.17
N GLY A 54 5.49 -0.15 -12.46
CA GLY A 54 4.71 -1.24 -13.03
C GLY A 54 3.28 -1.38 -12.49
N THR A 55 2.67 -0.28 -12.07
CA THR A 55 1.25 -0.21 -11.70
C THR A 55 0.40 0.05 -12.93
N ASP A 56 -0.72 -0.66 -13.04
CA ASP A 56 -1.69 -0.44 -14.12
C ASP A 56 -2.53 0.81 -13.84
N CYS A 57 -2.14 1.92 -14.45
CA CYS A 57 -2.84 3.20 -14.39
C CYS A 57 -3.88 3.39 -15.50
N SER A 58 -4.28 2.34 -16.23
CA SER A 58 -5.37 2.44 -17.20
C SER A 58 -6.69 2.81 -16.53
N LYS A 59 -6.92 2.38 -15.28
CA LYS A 59 -8.18 2.56 -14.56
C LYS A 59 -8.49 4.00 -14.13
N ILE A 60 -7.49 4.88 -14.15
CA ILE A 60 -7.63 6.31 -13.83
C ILE A 60 -7.76 7.19 -15.09
N GLN A 61 -7.79 6.59 -16.28
CA GLN A 61 -7.99 7.33 -17.53
C GLN A 61 -9.45 7.72 -17.73
N GLU A 62 -9.72 8.65 -18.64
CA GLU A 62 -11.07 9.06 -18.96
C GLU A 62 -11.96 7.86 -19.33
N ASN A 63 -13.22 7.89 -18.88
CA ASN A 63 -14.20 6.81 -19.02
C ASN A 63 -13.90 5.50 -18.26
N GLN A 64 -12.93 5.51 -17.33
CA GLN A 64 -12.60 4.34 -16.51
C GLN A 64 -13.16 4.45 -15.08
N PRO A 65 -13.33 3.32 -14.37
CA PRO A 65 -14.03 3.29 -13.08
C PRO A 65 -13.39 4.15 -11.98
N CYS A 66 -12.09 4.43 -12.05
CA CYS A 66 -11.36 5.21 -11.06
C CYS A 66 -10.94 6.60 -11.58
N TYR A 67 -11.58 7.08 -12.65
CA TYR A 67 -11.34 8.43 -13.19
C TYR A 67 -11.85 9.53 -12.26
N LEU A 68 -13.00 9.30 -11.60
CA LEU A 68 -13.62 10.28 -10.71
C LEU A 68 -13.28 10.00 -9.24
N PRO A 69 -12.96 11.04 -8.45
CA PRO A 69 -12.84 12.45 -8.85
C PRO A 69 -11.61 12.67 -9.74
N ASN A 70 -11.75 13.50 -10.79
CA ASN A 70 -10.65 13.82 -11.70
C ASN A 70 -9.72 14.86 -11.06
N THR A 71 -8.93 14.43 -10.08
CA THR A 71 -7.86 15.23 -9.50
C THR A 71 -6.57 14.42 -9.42
N LEU A 72 -5.44 15.11 -9.55
CA LEU A 72 -4.12 14.50 -9.44
C LEU A 72 -3.95 13.71 -8.14
N LYS A 73 -4.44 14.25 -7.01
CA LYS A 73 -4.34 13.61 -5.70
C LYS A 73 -5.16 12.32 -5.61
N ASP A 74 -6.33 12.27 -6.24
CA ASP A 74 -7.17 11.07 -6.22
C ASP A 74 -6.59 9.97 -7.14
N HIS A 75 -6.10 10.35 -8.32
CA HIS A 75 -5.39 9.44 -9.24
C HIS A 75 -4.09 8.91 -8.64
N ALA A 76 -3.29 9.78 -8.00
CA ALA A 76 -2.08 9.40 -7.28
C ALA A 76 -2.37 8.42 -6.15
N SER A 77 -3.41 8.69 -5.34
CA SER A 77 -3.80 7.79 -4.27
C SER A 77 -4.21 6.41 -4.78
N PHE A 78 -4.93 6.34 -5.91
CA PHE A 78 -5.26 5.06 -6.54
C PHE A 78 -4.00 4.30 -6.95
N ALA A 79 -3.08 4.96 -7.65
CA ALA A 79 -1.84 4.34 -8.12
C ALA A 79 -0.96 3.87 -6.95
N PHE A 80 -0.76 4.72 -5.94
CA PHE A 80 0.03 4.39 -4.75
C PHE A 80 -0.56 3.23 -3.98
N ASN A 81 -1.88 3.21 -3.77
CA ASN A 81 -2.53 2.08 -3.12
C ASN A 81 -2.37 0.80 -3.94
N SER A 82 -2.60 0.85 -5.26
CA SER A 82 -2.49 -0.32 -6.11
C SER A 82 -1.06 -0.89 -6.12
N TYR A 83 -0.05 -0.03 -6.15
CA TYR A 83 1.36 -0.44 -6.01
C TYR A 83 1.61 -1.06 -4.64
N TYR A 84 1.20 -0.38 -3.57
CA TYR A 84 1.43 -0.82 -2.20
C TYR A 84 0.79 -2.17 -1.92
N GLN A 85 -0.48 -2.38 -2.27
CA GLN A 85 -1.13 -3.68 -2.07
C GLN A 85 -0.46 -4.81 -2.86
N LYS A 86 0.06 -4.51 -4.05
CA LYS A 86 0.73 -5.50 -4.91
C LYS A 86 2.10 -5.91 -4.36
N PHE A 87 2.85 -4.97 -3.77
CA PHE A 87 4.26 -5.18 -3.43
C PHE A 87 4.60 -5.11 -1.94
N LYS A 88 3.66 -4.79 -1.04
CA LYS A 88 3.92 -4.70 0.42
C LYS A 88 4.51 -5.97 1.01
N HIS A 89 4.07 -7.14 0.55
CA HIS A 89 4.60 -8.43 1.00
C HIS A 89 6.03 -8.72 0.50
N ASN A 90 6.50 -7.95 -0.48
CA ASN A 90 7.87 -8.00 -1.01
C ASN A 90 8.74 -6.86 -0.46
N GLY A 91 8.28 -6.14 0.59
CA GLY A 91 9.03 -5.08 1.25
C GLY A 91 8.84 -3.68 0.67
N ALA A 92 7.88 -3.46 -0.25
CA ALA A 92 7.56 -2.12 -0.71
C ALA A 92 6.93 -1.27 0.42
N SER A 93 7.35 -0.01 0.52
CA SER A 93 6.80 0.96 1.47
C SER A 93 5.91 2.00 0.77
N CYS A 94 5.04 2.64 1.55
CA CYS A 94 4.26 3.79 1.11
C CYS A 94 5.04 5.10 1.28
N TYR A 95 6.24 5.20 0.69
CA TYR A 95 7.09 6.37 0.86
C TYR A 95 6.99 7.37 -0.29
N PHE A 96 7.05 6.95 -1.56
CA PHE A 96 6.89 7.81 -2.75
C PHE A 96 7.51 9.23 -2.63
N ASN A 97 8.73 9.34 -2.07
CA ASN A 97 9.40 10.62 -1.75
C ASN A 97 8.56 11.58 -0.90
N SER A 98 7.92 11.05 0.15
CA SER A 98 6.97 11.75 1.02
C SER A 98 5.69 12.23 0.32
N ALA A 99 5.43 11.82 -0.92
CA ALA A 99 4.19 12.15 -1.63
C ALA A 99 3.00 11.27 -1.18
N ALA A 100 3.24 10.27 -0.35
CA ALA A 100 2.24 9.32 0.12
C ALA A 100 2.37 9.03 1.62
N MET A 101 1.26 8.58 2.21
CA MET A 101 1.17 8.17 3.60
C MET A 101 0.31 6.92 3.75
N THR A 102 0.60 6.11 4.76
CA THR A 102 -0.27 4.99 5.13
C THR A 102 -1.47 5.48 5.93
N THR A 103 -2.59 4.77 5.79
CA THR A 103 -3.78 4.98 6.61
C THR A 103 -4.45 3.66 6.93
N GLU A 104 -5.04 3.55 8.11
CA GLU A 104 -5.87 2.43 8.55
C GLU A 104 -7.36 2.69 8.29
N LYS A 105 -7.68 3.83 7.66
CA LYS A 105 -9.05 4.20 7.30
C LYS A 105 -9.26 3.94 5.81
N ASP A 106 -10.21 3.06 5.50
CA ASP A 106 -10.59 2.77 4.11
C ASP A 106 -10.87 4.09 3.34
N PRO A 107 -10.04 4.39 2.33
CA PRO A 107 -10.14 5.64 1.59
C PRO A 107 -11.32 5.64 0.60
N SER A 108 -11.95 4.50 0.32
CA SER A 108 -13.12 4.39 -0.58
C SER A 108 -14.23 5.38 -0.19
N LYS A 109 -14.51 5.50 1.12
CA LYS A 109 -15.49 6.45 1.66
C LYS A 109 -15.05 7.90 1.49
N ARG A 110 -13.75 8.19 1.59
CA ARG A 110 -13.22 9.55 1.42
C ARG A 110 -13.30 10.00 -0.03
N PHE A 111 -12.99 9.13 -0.98
CA PHE A 111 -13.15 9.41 -2.41
C PHE A 111 -14.62 9.66 -2.76
N PHE A 112 -15.53 8.82 -2.24
CA PHE A 112 -16.97 9.01 -2.40
C PHE A 112 -17.45 10.35 -1.83
N LEU A 113 -17.06 10.69 -0.60
CA LEU A 113 -17.46 11.96 0.01
C LEU A 113 -16.89 13.15 -0.77
N ARG A 114 -15.60 13.13 -1.16
CA ARG A 114 -15.02 14.21 -1.99
C ARG A 114 -15.73 14.39 -3.33
N SER A 115 -16.20 13.30 -3.95
CA SER A 115 -16.95 13.37 -5.20
C SER A 115 -18.40 13.88 -5.04
N LEU A 116 -18.97 13.86 -3.84
CA LEU A 116 -20.33 14.33 -3.57
C LEU A 116 -20.39 15.81 -3.14
N TYR A 117 -19.29 16.33 -2.58
CA TYR A 117 -19.21 17.70 -2.04
C TYR A 117 -18.46 18.69 -2.95
N LYS A 118 -18.14 18.29 -4.19
CA LYS A 118 -17.50 19.14 -5.21
C LYS A 118 -18.30 19.05 -6.51
#